data_AF-A0A4P9K4D9-F1
#
_entry.id   AF-A0A4P9K4D9-F1
#
_cell.length_a   1.000
_cell.length_b   1.000
_cell.length_c   1.000
_cell.angle_alpha   90.00
_cell.angle_beta   90.00
_cell.angle_gamma   90.00
#
_symmetry.space_group_name_H-M   'P 1'
#
loop_
_entity.id
_entity.type
_entity.pdbx_description
1 polymer ?
#
loop_
_entity_poly.entity_id
_entity_poly.type
_entity_poly.pdbx_seq_one_letter_code
_entity_poly.pdbx_strand_id
1 'polypeptide(L)'
;MRYFKDGRNRKVFAISPDQEYLIHLDWIEISAEAYEQVLLEVQQAELEVTHSGIEPNQARVDQIMERLIEIDVESIRPLRAIATHTDVLLDHQRLKRLNEERQALILELGNKRNL
;
A
#
# COMPACT_ATOMS: atom_id res chain seq x y z
N MET A 1 22.42 -18.72 28.44
CA MET A 1 21.91 -17.35 28.30
C MET A 1 22.60 -16.66 27.15
N ARG A 2 21.86 -16.35 26.09
CA ARG A 2 22.35 -15.57 24.95
C ARG A 2 21.79 -14.16 25.05
N TYR A 3 22.65 -13.17 24.82
CA TYR A 3 22.30 -11.76 24.89
C TYR A 3 22.15 -11.21 23.48
N PHE A 4 21.03 -10.56 23.21
CA PHE A 4 20.77 -9.93 21.92
C PHE A 4 20.71 -8.42 22.11
N LYS A 5 21.32 -7.69 21.18
CA LYS A 5 21.34 -6.24 21.17
C LYS A 5 20.47 -5.75 20.02
N ASP A 6 19.37 -5.07 20.36
CA ASP A 6 18.55 -4.42 19.35
C ASP A 6 19.32 -3.23 18.75
N GLY A 7 19.52 -3.26 17.43
CA GLY A 7 20.25 -2.23 16.68
C GLY A 7 19.58 -0.86 16.72
N ARG A 8 18.26 -0.78 17.00
CA ARG A 8 17.52 0.49 17.02
C ARG A 8 17.50 1.13 18.40
N ASN A 9 17.33 0.35 19.45
CA ASN A 9 17.11 0.88 20.80
C ASN A 9 18.32 0.76 21.74
N ARG A 10 19.44 0.16 21.30
CA ARG A 10 20.63 -0.14 22.12
C ARG A 10 20.35 -0.91 23.41
N LYS A 11 19.13 -1.41 23.60
CA LYS A 11 18.75 -2.23 24.73
C LYS A 11 19.24 -3.65 24.49
N VAL A 12 19.88 -4.21 25.51
CA VAL A 12 20.28 -5.61 25.55
C VAL A 12 19.21 -6.35 26.32
N PHE A 13 18.62 -7.37 25.72
CA PHE A 13 17.71 -8.27 26.41
C PHE A 13 18.32 -9.68 26.42
N ALA A 14 18.07 -10.38 27.51
CA ALA A 14 18.54 -11.74 27.72
C ALA A 14 17.32 -12.66 27.63
N ILE A 15 17.43 -13.70 26.81
CA ILE A 15 16.45 -14.77 26.78
C ILE A 15 16.86 -15.79 27.85
N SER A 16 15.93 -16.13 28.75
CA SER A 16 16.19 -17.12 29.79
C SER A 16 16.33 -18.52 29.16
N PRO A 17 17.07 -19.46 29.79
CA PRO A 17 17.23 -20.82 29.27
C PRO A 17 15.89 -21.52 29.01
N ASP A 18 14.88 -21.20 29.82
CA ASP A 18 13.53 -21.78 29.73
C ASP A 18 12.77 -21.30 28.47
N GLN A 19 13.15 -20.16 27.89
CA GLN A 19 12.58 -19.60 26.65
C GLN A 19 13.36 -20.04 25.40
N GLU A 20 14.54 -20.64 25.56
CA GLU A 20 15.38 -21.10 24.44
C GLU A 20 14.78 -22.35 23.77
N TYR A 21 14.02 -23.16 24.50
CA TYR A 21 13.32 -24.36 23.99
C TYR A 21 12.18 -24.02 23.01
N LEU A 22 11.61 -22.82 23.06
CA LEU A 22 10.54 -22.39 22.13
C LEU A 22 11.07 -22.03 20.74
N ILE A 23 12.40 -21.97 20.56
CA ILE A 23 13.05 -21.72 19.28
C ILE A 23 13.56 -23.06 18.73
N HIS A 24 12.66 -24.02 18.55
CA HIS A 24 12.90 -25.14 17.64
C HIS A 24 12.60 -24.62 16.23
N LEU A 25 13.65 -24.14 15.55
CA LEU A 25 13.61 -23.96 14.11
C LEU A 25 13.70 -25.35 13.49
N ASP A 26 12.57 -25.96 13.18
CA ASP A 26 12.52 -27.11 12.30
C ASP A 26 12.89 -26.62 10.89
N TRP A 27 14.13 -26.84 10.50
CA TRP A 27 14.55 -26.68 9.12
C TRP A 27 13.88 -27.80 8.32
N ILE A 28 12.77 -27.47 7.67
CA ILE A 28 12.13 -28.37 6.73
C ILE A 28 12.96 -28.33 5.44
N GLU A 29 13.75 -29.38 5.19
CA GLU A 29 14.35 -29.62 3.87
C GLU A 29 13.23 -29.97 2.88
N ILE A 30 12.81 -28.98 2.10
CA ILE A 30 11.86 -29.16 1.02
C ILE A 30 12.61 -29.77 -0.17
N SER A 31 12.20 -30.95 -0.64
CA SER A 31 12.74 -31.53 -1.88
C SER A 31 12.38 -30.64 -3.07
N ALA A 32 13.24 -30.59 -4.10
CA ALA A 32 13.04 -29.72 -5.25
C ALA A 32 11.68 -29.91 -5.95
N GLU A 33 11.13 -31.12 -5.93
CA GLU A 33 9.81 -31.47 -6.49
C GLU A 33 8.64 -30.85 -5.69
N ALA A 34 8.77 -30.72 -4.36
CA ALA A 34 7.77 -30.08 -3.52
C ALA A 34 7.80 -28.54 -3.66
N TYR A 35 8.93 -27.96 -4.06
CA TYR A 35 9.05 -26.53 -4.31
C TYR A 35 8.23 -26.10 -5.54
N GLU A 36 8.18 -26.93 -6.59
CA GLU A 36 7.38 -26.65 -7.80
C GLU A 36 5.87 -26.71 -7.54
N GLN A 37 5.39 -27.60 -6.64
CA GLN A 37 3.98 -27.66 -6.25
C GLN A 37 3.54 -26.44 -5.43
N VAL A 38 4.38 -25.98 -4.49
CA VAL A 38 4.09 -24.77 -3.70
C VAL A 38 4.05 -23.52 -4.59
N LEU A 39 4.87 -23.45 -5.63
CA LEU A 39 4.86 -22.32 -6.58
C LEU A 39 3.56 -22.27 -7.40
N LEU A 40 3.01 -23.42 -7.76
CA LEU A 40 1.72 -23.54 -8.47
C LEU A 40 0.52 -23.21 -7.57
N GLU A 41 0.54 -23.64 -6.30
CA GLU A 41 -0.53 -23.30 -5.35
C GLU A 41 -0.53 -21.80 -4.99
N VAL A 42 0.64 -21.16 -4.88
CA VAL A 42 0.73 -19.71 -4.67
C VAL A 42 0.21 -18.93 -5.88
N GLN A 43 0.49 -19.37 -7.11
CA GLN A 43 -0.08 -18.74 -8.31
C GLN A 43 -1.60 -18.91 -8.41
N GLN A 44 -2.14 -20.06 -7.98
CA GLN A 44 -3.58 -20.28 -7.95
C GLN A 44 -4.27 -19.47 -6.84
N ALA A 45 -3.62 -19.29 -5.67
CA ALA A 45 -4.13 -18.44 -4.61
C ALA A 45 -4.14 -16.94 -4.98
N GLU A 46 -3.14 -16.46 -5.74
CA GLU A 46 -3.17 -15.09 -6.29
C GLU A 46 -4.30 -14.90 -7.32
N LEU A 47 -4.62 -15.94 -8.09
CA LEU A 47 -5.72 -15.91 -9.06
C LEU A 47 -7.10 -15.99 -8.40
N GLU A 48 -7.29 -16.76 -7.33
CA GLU A 48 -8.58 -16.86 -6.63
C GLU A 48 -8.99 -15.57 -5.89
N VAL A 49 -8.02 -14.75 -5.45
CA VAL A 49 -8.30 -13.43 -4.86
C VAL A 49 -8.89 -12.46 -5.91
N THR A 50 -8.70 -12.70 -7.20
CA THR A 50 -9.23 -11.83 -8.27
C THR A 50 -10.69 -12.11 -8.66
N HIS A 51 -11.34 -13.14 -8.09
CA HIS A 51 -12.72 -13.51 -8.41
C HIS A 51 -13.71 -13.48 -7.25
N SER A 52 -13.30 -13.04 -6.05
CA SER A 52 -14.28 -12.60 -5.05
C SER A 52 -14.90 -11.29 -5.54
N GLY A 53 -16.15 -11.36 -6.02
CA GLY A 53 -16.88 -10.25 -6.61
C GLY A 53 -16.69 -8.95 -5.82
N ILE A 54 -15.80 -8.10 -6.32
CA ILE A 54 -15.73 -6.71 -5.89
C ILE A 54 -17.10 -6.17 -6.28
N GLU A 55 -17.95 -5.88 -5.28
CA GLU A 55 -19.22 -5.24 -5.55
C GLU A 55 -18.94 -4.04 -6.47
N PRO A 56 -19.73 -3.80 -7.51
CA PRO A 56 -19.47 -2.73 -8.49
C PRO A 56 -19.28 -1.36 -7.84
N ASN A 57 -19.78 -1.19 -6.60
CA ASN A 57 -19.50 -0.03 -5.78
C ASN A 57 -18.06 0.07 -5.26
N GLN A 58 -17.49 -1.02 -4.78
CA GLN A 58 -16.12 -1.04 -4.25
C GLN A 58 -15.08 -0.81 -5.35
N ALA A 59 -15.26 -1.42 -6.53
CA ALA A 59 -14.38 -1.18 -7.68
C ALA A 59 -14.37 0.30 -8.10
N ARG A 60 -15.53 0.97 -8.04
CA ARG A 60 -15.61 2.40 -8.33
C ARG A 60 -14.97 3.25 -7.23
N VAL A 61 -15.11 2.87 -5.96
CA VAL A 61 -14.41 3.55 -4.85
C VAL A 61 -12.90 3.48 -5.06
N ASP A 62 -12.37 2.31 -5.41
CA ASP A 62 -10.94 2.12 -5.63
C ASP A 62 -10.44 2.96 -6.82
N GLN A 63 -11.18 3.01 -7.92
CA GLN A 63 -10.88 3.89 -9.07
C GLN A 63 -10.88 5.38 -8.69
N ILE A 64 -11.83 5.82 -7.86
CA ILE A 64 -11.87 7.21 -7.40
C ILE A 64 -10.66 7.51 -6.52
N MET A 65 -10.30 6.59 -5.62
CA MET A 65 -9.12 6.73 -4.77
C MET A 65 -7.83 6.80 -5.58
N GLU A 66 -7.67 5.93 -6.58
CA GLU A 66 -6.55 5.97 -7.51
C GLU A 66 -6.47 7.33 -8.23
N ARG A 67 -7.60 7.82 -8.76
CA ARG A 67 -7.63 9.12 -9.43
C ARG A 67 -7.32 10.29 -8.50
N LEU A 68 -7.75 10.24 -7.24
CA LEU A 68 -7.39 11.26 -6.24
C LEU A 68 -5.88 11.31 -5.99
N ILE A 69 -5.22 10.14 -5.94
CA ILE A 69 -3.76 10.06 -5.80
C ILE A 69 -3.08 10.65 -7.03
N GLU A 70 -3.56 10.34 -8.24
CA GLU A 70 -3.02 10.94 -9.47
C GLU A 70 -3.15 12.46 -9.48
N ILE A 71 -4.30 13.00 -9.08
CA ILE A 71 -4.51 14.46 -8.97
C ILE A 71 -3.50 15.08 -8.00
N ASP A 72 -3.26 14.46 -6.85
CA ASP A 72 -2.28 14.94 -5.88
C ASP A 72 -0.88 14.98 -6.52
N VAL A 73 -0.48 13.93 -7.24
CA VAL A 73 0.81 13.89 -7.96
C VAL A 73 0.89 14.95 -9.06
N GLU A 74 -0.15 15.10 -9.87
CA GLU A 74 -0.22 16.09 -10.96
C GLU A 74 -0.18 17.54 -10.44
N SER A 75 -0.70 17.78 -9.24
CA SER A 75 -0.73 19.10 -8.60
C SER A 75 0.65 19.56 -8.10
N ILE A 76 1.59 18.64 -7.84
CA ILE A 76 2.92 18.97 -7.29
C ILE A 76 3.69 19.92 -8.19
N ARG A 77 3.68 19.70 -9.52
CA ARG A 77 4.42 20.53 -10.48
C ARG A 77 3.93 21.99 -10.47
N PRO A 78 2.64 22.28 -10.71
CA PRO A 78 2.16 23.66 -10.70
C PRO A 78 2.26 24.29 -9.29
N LEU A 79 2.05 23.52 -8.21
CA LEU A 79 2.27 24.03 -6.84
C LEU A 79 3.72 24.45 -6.60
N ARG A 80 4.68 23.64 -7.08
CA ARG A 80 6.11 23.98 -7.01
C ARG A 80 6.40 25.25 -7.79
N ALA A 81 5.86 25.37 -9.01
CA ALA A 81 6.07 26.56 -9.84
C ALA A 81 5.58 27.84 -9.14
N ILE A 82 4.41 27.78 -8.49
CA ILE A 82 3.86 28.89 -7.70
C ILE A 82 4.76 29.21 -6.50
N ALA A 83 5.22 28.17 -5.78
CA ALA A 83 6.09 28.35 -4.62
C ALA A 83 7.45 28.94 -4.99
N THR A 84 7.97 28.66 -6.19
CA THR A 84 9.22 29.22 -6.70
C THR A 84 9.04 30.51 -7.50
N HIS A 85 7.82 31.03 -7.61
CA HIS A 85 7.47 32.21 -8.43
C HIS A 85 7.91 32.08 -9.91
N THR A 86 7.91 30.85 -10.43
CA THR A 86 8.17 30.52 -11.84
C THR A 86 6.88 30.04 -12.52
N ASP A 87 5.74 30.35 -11.93
CA ASP A 87 4.43 29.95 -12.40
C ASP A 87 4.02 30.68 -13.66
N VAL A 88 3.33 29.94 -14.52
CA VAL A 88 2.66 30.49 -15.70
C VAL A 88 1.16 30.47 -15.45
N LEU A 89 0.41 31.31 -16.16
CA LEU A 89 -1.06 31.31 -16.10
C LEU A 89 -1.68 29.91 -16.33
N LEU A 90 -1.00 29.06 -17.10
CA LEU A 90 -1.37 27.67 -17.31
C LEU A 90 -1.32 26.83 -16.01
N ASP A 91 -0.37 27.08 -15.11
CA ASP A 91 -0.22 26.34 -13.86
C ASP A 91 -1.40 26.62 -12.91
N HIS A 92 -1.84 27.88 -12.83
CA HIS A 92 -3.04 28.29 -12.08
C HIS A 92 -4.31 27.67 -12.66
N GLN A 93 -4.46 27.69 -13.99
CA GLN A 93 -5.59 27.05 -14.66
C GLN A 93 -5.61 25.54 -14.43
N ARG A 94 -4.45 24.89 -14.46
CA ARG A 94 -4.32 23.45 -14.20
C ARG A 94 -4.70 23.12 -12.76
N LEU A 95 -4.20 23.88 -11.78
CA LEU A 95 -4.56 23.67 -10.38
C LEU A 95 -6.04 23.89 -10.12
N LYS A 96 -6.64 24.90 -10.76
CA LYS A 96 -8.09 25.12 -10.65
C LYS A 96 -8.87 23.90 -11.15
N ARG A 97 -8.54 23.37 -12.34
CA ARG A 97 -9.19 22.18 -12.90
C ARG A 97 -9.01 20.94 -12.02
N LEU A 98 -7.80 20.70 -11.55
CA LEU A 98 -7.50 19.57 -10.65
C LEU A 98 -8.27 19.68 -9.32
N ASN A 99 -8.42 20.89 -8.77
CA ASN A 99 -9.23 21.10 -7.57
C ASN A 99 -10.73 20.88 -7.81
N GLU A 100 -11.26 21.33 -8.94
CA GLU A 100 -12.66 21.08 -9.33
C GLU A 100 -12.92 19.57 -9.48
N GLU A 101 -12.02 18.85 -10.15
CA GLU A 101 -12.09 17.40 -10.30
C GLU A 101 -12.02 16.68 -8.94
N ARG A 102 -11.07 17.08 -8.07
CA ARG A 102 -10.94 16.55 -6.71
C ARG A 102 -12.21 16.71 -5.90
N GLN A 103 -12.83 17.89 -5.94
CA GLN A 103 -14.10 18.14 -5.23
C GLN A 103 -15.24 17.27 -5.75
N ALA A 104 -15.34 17.10 -7.08
CA ALA A 104 -16.35 16.24 -7.69
C ALA A 104 -16.20 14.77 -7.23
N LEU A 105 -14.96 14.26 -7.20
CA LEU A 105 -14.65 12.90 -6.75
C LEU A 105 -14.92 12.68 -5.26
N ILE A 106 -14.62 13.67 -4.41
CA ILE A 106 -14.92 13.62 -2.97
C ILE A 106 -16.44 13.58 -2.74
N LEU A 107 -17.22 14.35 -3.50
CA LEU A 107 -18.68 14.31 -3.44
C LEU A 107 -19.21 12.94 -3.90
N GLU A 108 -18.64 12.36 -4.96
CA GLU A 108 -19.00 11.01 -5.42
C GLU A 108 -18.75 9.96 -4.33
N LEU A 109 -17.59 10.00 -3.66
CA LEU A 109 -17.27 9.13 -2.53
C LEU A 109 -18.23 9.32 -1.34
N GLY A 110 -18.57 10.57 -1.01
CA GLY A 110 -19.52 10.89 0.05
C GLY A 110 -20.91 10.32 -0.21
N ASN A 111 -21.38 10.40 -1.46
CA ASN A 111 -22.67 9.83 -1.86
C ASN A 111 -22.66 8.29 -1.82
N LYS A 112 -21.55 7.65 -2.19
CA LYS A 112 -21.44 6.18 -2.18
C LYS A 112 -21.30 5.56 -0.79
N ARG A 113 -20.81 6.28 0.22
CA ARG A 113 -20.71 5.81 1.62
C ARG A 113 -22.01 5.92 2.42
N ASN A 114 -22.99 6.69 1.92
CA ASN A 114 -24.28 6.92 2.58
C ASN A 114 -25.42 6.04 2.02
N LEU A 115 -25.12 5.21 1.01
CA LEU A 115 -26.01 4.17 0.44
C LEU A 115 -25.66 2.82 1.06
#